data_AF-A0A0J8RIV8-F1
#
_entry.id   AF-A0A0J8RIV8-F1
#
_cell.length_a   1.000
_cell.length_b   1.000
_cell.length_c   1.000
_cell.angle_alpha   90.00
_cell.angle_beta   90.00
_cell.angle_gamma   90.00
#
_symmetry.space_group_name_H-M   'P 1'
#
loop_
_entity.id
_entity.type
_entity.pdbx_description
1 polymer ?
#
loop_
_entity_poly.entity_id
_entity_poly.type
_entity_poly.pdbx_seq_one_letter_code
_entity_poly.pdbx_strand_id
1 'polypeptide(L)'
;MAASGHDKDVETQSRLEQQSSLVSSEPVPLARVFVGSSDEKDSQNASSSTAGSVTSDKIEERHNTTALAQRKTRWYTKLNPLRLRQPPPIPEERTVSREYKAGILSLITFQWMSPLMMTGYLRPLELQDIWLVNPERSVDILSERLNSSFRRRVERGDRYPLLWAIYETFKFEFWLGGVCQVFSSLLQAFTPYLTRYLIAFATDAYIAKFTGRPEPHVGRGIGIAVGICVMQVFQSLTTSQFFFHGMMVGGQSRAALVNAIFAKATKLSGRAKAGGRENPHCEANESDEAELQTARDGVIREIPEKKAGKQRPKPKISAKTAANIAGDGSGWSNGKIVALMSIDTDRIDKALGLFHLLWTSPIIIIVALILLLVNIGYSALSGYALLILGVPLLTYSIRSLIIRRQRINVITDQRVSLTQEILQAVRFVKFFGWESSFLDRLKDIRTREITAIQFVLSIRNAILCVSLSLPVFASMLAFITYALTNHELTPAPIFSSLALFNTLRLPLNMLPLVIGQVTDAWTAICRIQEFLLAENKG
;
A
#
# COMPACT_ATOMS: atom_id res chain seq x y z
N MET A 1 7.63 -68.40 -25.57
CA MET A 1 7.27 -67.01 -25.90
C MET A 1 6.96 -66.26 -24.61
N ALA A 2 8.00 -65.78 -23.91
CA ALA A 2 7.89 -64.98 -22.70
C ALA A 2 9.23 -64.24 -22.49
N ALA A 3 9.51 -63.26 -23.36
CA ALA A 3 10.67 -62.37 -23.26
C ALA A 3 10.42 -61.12 -24.12
N SER A 4 9.47 -60.28 -23.73
CA SER A 4 9.25 -58.95 -24.35
C SER A 4 8.55 -57.96 -23.41
N GLY A 5 8.50 -58.25 -22.10
CA GLY A 5 7.84 -57.41 -21.11
C GLY A 5 8.80 -56.60 -20.22
N HIS A 6 10.09 -56.96 -20.18
CA HIS A 6 11.02 -56.37 -19.20
C HIS A 6 11.79 -55.15 -19.73
N ASP A 7 11.83 -54.95 -21.05
CA ASP A 7 12.63 -53.88 -21.67
C ASP A 7 11.88 -52.53 -21.76
N LYS A 8 10.54 -52.56 -21.72
CA LYS A 8 9.71 -51.35 -21.75
C LYS A 8 9.63 -50.65 -20.39
N ASP A 9 9.76 -51.38 -19.28
CA ASP A 9 9.69 -50.79 -17.94
C ASP A 9 11.01 -50.07 -17.57
N VAL A 10 12.15 -50.54 -18.08
CA VAL A 10 13.47 -49.91 -17.88
C VAL A 10 13.59 -48.61 -18.68
N GLU A 11 13.06 -48.56 -19.91
CA GLU A 11 13.07 -47.35 -20.73
C GLU A 11 12.08 -46.28 -20.23
N THR A 12 11.01 -46.70 -19.54
CA THR A 12 10.05 -45.78 -18.92
C THR A 12 10.58 -45.22 -17.58
N GLN A 13 11.34 -46.00 -16.81
CA GLN A 13 12.01 -45.52 -15.61
C GLN A 13 13.16 -44.54 -15.92
N SER A 14 13.96 -44.78 -16.97
CA SER A 14 15.06 -43.86 -17.32
C SER A 14 14.56 -42.49 -17.83
N ARG A 15 13.40 -42.45 -18.51
CA ARG A 15 12.73 -41.20 -18.90
C ARG A 15 12.14 -40.43 -17.73
N LEU A 16 11.64 -41.11 -16.70
CA LEU A 16 11.15 -40.48 -15.47
C LEU A 16 12.30 -39.92 -14.61
N GLU A 17 13.46 -40.58 -14.59
CA GLU A 17 14.68 -40.06 -13.94
C GLU A 17 15.28 -38.86 -14.69
N GLN A 18 15.26 -38.86 -16.03
CA GLN A 18 15.67 -37.70 -16.83
C GLN A 18 14.72 -36.50 -16.65
N GLN A 19 13.40 -36.71 -16.51
CA GLN A 19 12.45 -35.62 -16.24
C GLN A 19 12.53 -35.08 -14.80
N SER A 20 12.87 -35.93 -13.82
CA SER A 20 13.14 -35.53 -12.43
C SER A 20 14.37 -34.61 -12.31
N SER A 21 15.40 -34.85 -13.13
CA SER A 21 16.65 -34.06 -13.13
C SER A 21 16.53 -32.64 -13.68
N LEU A 22 15.43 -32.31 -14.37
CA LEU A 22 15.18 -30.98 -14.95
C LEU A 22 14.37 -30.05 -14.03
N VAL A 23 13.87 -30.54 -12.89
CA VAL A 23 13.01 -29.78 -11.96
C VAL A 23 13.69 -29.47 -10.62
N SER A 24 14.88 -30.03 -10.33
CA SER A 24 15.64 -29.76 -9.11
C SER A 24 16.71 -28.66 -9.28
N SER A 25 16.31 -27.44 -9.64
CA SER A 25 17.15 -26.29 -9.28
C SER A 25 16.99 -26.05 -7.78
N GLU A 26 17.97 -26.48 -6.98
CA GLU A 26 18.05 -26.15 -5.57
C GLU A 26 17.86 -24.64 -5.36
N PRO A 27 17.07 -24.18 -4.38
CA PRO A 27 17.03 -22.78 -4.03
C PRO A 27 18.43 -22.39 -3.52
N VAL A 28 19.01 -21.35 -4.11
CA VAL A 28 20.24 -20.73 -3.63
C VAL A 28 20.08 -20.45 -2.14
N PRO A 29 20.93 -21.00 -1.25
CA PRO A 29 20.78 -20.76 0.18
C PRO A 29 21.07 -19.28 0.43
N LEU A 30 20.09 -18.56 0.96
CA LEU A 30 20.32 -17.25 1.57
C LEU A 30 21.36 -17.43 2.67
N ALA A 31 22.34 -16.51 2.72
CA ALA A 31 23.41 -16.52 3.70
C ALA A 31 22.81 -16.66 5.11
N ARG A 32 23.17 -17.75 5.80
CA ARG A 32 22.87 -17.91 7.23
C ARG A 32 23.59 -16.79 7.97
N VAL A 33 22.82 -15.90 8.58
CA VAL A 33 23.32 -15.01 9.64
C VAL A 33 23.75 -15.92 10.79
N PHE A 34 25.05 -16.00 11.02
CA PHE A 34 25.62 -16.70 12.17
C PHE A 34 25.25 -15.91 13.43
N VAL A 35 24.29 -16.44 14.20
CA VAL A 35 24.15 -16.12 15.61
C VAL A 35 25.02 -17.14 16.35
N GLY A 36 26.10 -16.68 16.97
CA GLY A 36 26.98 -17.53 17.75
C GLY A 36 26.24 -18.09 18.96
N SER A 37 26.06 -19.41 19.01
CA SER A 37 25.79 -20.16 20.23
C SER A 37 26.95 -21.12 20.45
N SER A 38 27.78 -20.81 21.43
CA SER A 38 28.80 -21.71 21.97
C SER A 38 28.08 -22.79 22.79
N ASP A 39 28.32 -24.07 22.51
CA ASP A 39 28.79 -25.02 23.53
C ASP A 39 29.07 -26.42 22.98
N GLU A 40 30.11 -27.02 23.58
CA GLU A 40 30.49 -28.43 23.68
C GLU A 40 31.03 -29.21 22.47
N LYS A 41 32.32 -29.60 22.52
CA LYS A 41 32.73 -30.92 23.05
C LYS A 41 34.25 -31.18 23.11
N ASP A 42 34.66 -31.67 24.29
CA ASP A 42 35.60 -32.75 24.62
C ASP A 42 37.06 -32.80 24.11
N SER A 43 38.01 -32.79 25.07
CA SER A 43 38.97 -33.91 25.27
C SER A 43 39.74 -33.83 26.60
N GLN A 44 39.69 -34.95 27.34
CA GLN A 44 40.56 -35.39 28.45
C GLN A 44 42.04 -35.56 27.95
N ASN A 45 43.15 -35.55 28.71
CA ASN A 45 43.45 -35.75 30.14
C ASN A 45 44.94 -35.34 30.41
N ALA A 46 45.28 -35.20 31.71
CA ALA A 46 46.60 -35.37 32.36
C ALA A 46 47.45 -34.14 32.80
N SER A 47 47.18 -33.74 34.06
CA SER A 47 48.10 -33.61 35.22
C SER A 47 49.32 -32.66 35.23
N SER A 48 49.22 -31.66 36.12
CA SER A 48 50.06 -31.43 37.33
C SER A 48 50.84 -30.12 37.46
N SER A 49 50.76 -29.59 38.69
CA SER A 49 51.64 -28.65 39.42
C SER A 49 51.61 -27.14 39.09
N THR A 50 50.94 -26.42 39.99
CA THR A 50 51.39 -25.27 40.80
C THR A 50 52.56 -24.39 40.30
N ALA A 51 52.29 -23.09 40.13
CA ALA A 51 52.95 -21.93 40.76
C ALA A 51 53.16 -20.73 39.81
N GLY A 52 52.81 -19.53 40.30
CA GLY A 52 53.67 -18.35 40.15
C GLY A 52 53.40 -17.32 39.04
N SER A 53 53.11 -16.10 39.51
CA SER A 53 53.45 -14.76 38.97
C SER A 53 52.89 -14.25 37.63
N VAL A 54 51.99 -13.28 37.76
CA VAL A 54 52.13 -11.88 37.30
C VAL A 54 53.33 -11.58 36.38
N THR A 55 53.08 -11.16 35.13
CA THR A 55 53.36 -9.80 34.61
C THR A 55 52.97 -9.69 33.13
N SER A 56 52.54 -8.48 32.76
CA SER A 56 52.26 -7.96 31.43
C SER A 56 53.13 -8.51 30.30
N ASP A 57 52.53 -8.76 29.14
CA ASP A 57 53.09 -8.22 27.90
C ASP A 57 52.09 -8.14 26.73
N LYS A 58 52.33 -7.12 25.93
CA LYS A 58 51.62 -6.68 24.73
C LYS A 58 51.40 -7.84 23.74
N ILE A 59 50.18 -7.97 23.22
CA ILE A 59 49.92 -8.78 22.02
C ILE A 59 49.54 -7.83 20.88
N GLU A 60 50.47 -7.77 19.91
CA GLU A 60 50.32 -7.20 18.57
C GLU A 60 49.09 -7.76 17.86
N GLU A 61 48.22 -6.88 17.36
CA GLU A 61 47.27 -7.20 16.30
C GLU A 61 48.04 -7.49 15.00
N ARG A 62 48.44 -8.76 14.81
CA ARG A 62 48.90 -9.25 13.51
C ARG A 62 47.70 -9.57 12.63
N HIS A 63 47.44 -8.66 11.69
CA HIS A 63 46.99 -8.91 10.32
C HIS A 63 46.40 -10.30 10.02
N ASN A 64 45.11 -10.48 10.26
CA ASN A 64 44.29 -11.47 9.55
C ASN A 64 43.87 -10.90 8.19
N THR A 65 44.83 -10.69 7.30
CA THR A 65 44.61 -10.37 5.88
C THR A 65 45.18 -11.46 4.98
N THR A 66 44.82 -12.72 5.22
CA THR A 66 45.15 -13.81 4.27
C THR A 66 44.25 -15.02 4.50
N ALA A 67 42.94 -14.92 4.23
CA ALA A 67 42.09 -16.09 3.95
C ALA A 67 40.68 -15.76 3.42
N LEU A 68 40.47 -14.63 2.72
CA LEU A 68 39.29 -14.53 1.83
C LEU A 68 39.61 -15.35 0.59
N ALA A 69 39.20 -16.62 0.63
CA ALA A 69 39.32 -17.57 -0.47
C ALA A 69 38.93 -16.90 -1.80
N GLN A 70 39.90 -16.78 -2.71
CA GLN A 70 39.70 -16.31 -4.07
C GLN A 70 38.77 -17.28 -4.80
N ARG A 71 37.46 -17.03 -4.72
CA ARG A 71 36.46 -17.74 -5.48
C ARG A 71 36.68 -17.42 -6.96
N LYS A 72 37.25 -18.37 -7.74
CA LYS A 72 37.44 -18.24 -9.19
C LYS A 72 36.15 -17.71 -9.83
N THR A 73 36.17 -16.45 -10.26
CA THR A 73 35.04 -15.79 -10.94
C THR A 73 34.84 -16.47 -12.29
N ARG A 74 33.69 -17.12 -12.50
CA ARG A 74 33.33 -17.76 -13.77
C ARG A 74 33.29 -16.72 -14.91
N TRP A 75 33.65 -17.09 -16.13
CA TRP A 75 33.81 -16.14 -17.26
C TRP A 75 32.56 -15.26 -17.51
N TYR A 76 31.35 -15.80 -17.35
CA TYR A 76 30.11 -15.04 -17.49
C TYR A 76 29.88 -14.01 -16.36
N THR A 77 30.56 -14.16 -15.21
CA THR A 77 30.53 -13.13 -14.15
C THR A 77 31.39 -11.91 -14.48
N LYS A 78 32.28 -12.00 -15.48
CA LYS A 78 33.05 -10.87 -16.05
C LYS A 78 32.28 -10.10 -17.13
N LEU A 79 31.19 -10.65 -17.66
CA LEU A 79 30.36 -9.99 -18.68
C LEU A 79 29.37 -8.97 -18.11
N ASN A 80 29.36 -8.75 -16.78
CA ASN A 80 28.47 -7.77 -16.18
C ASN A 80 29.14 -6.39 -16.13
N PRO A 81 28.75 -5.43 -16.99
CA PRO A 81 29.38 -4.12 -17.05
C PRO A 81 29.22 -3.32 -15.75
N LEU A 82 28.25 -3.65 -14.90
CA LEU A 82 28.00 -2.97 -13.63
C LEU A 82 28.98 -3.37 -12.53
N ARG A 83 29.48 -4.61 -12.55
CA ARG A 83 30.45 -5.11 -11.56
C ARG A 83 31.91 -4.75 -11.85
N LEU A 84 32.19 -4.19 -13.04
CA LEU A 84 33.53 -3.73 -13.42
C LEU A 84 33.92 -2.41 -12.74
N ARG A 85 32.96 -1.71 -12.11
CA ARG A 85 33.22 -0.48 -11.36
C ARG A 85 33.73 -0.82 -9.96
N GLN A 86 34.78 -0.14 -9.51
CA GLN A 86 35.22 -0.24 -8.12
C GLN A 86 34.12 0.31 -7.19
N PRO A 87 33.87 -0.34 -6.04
CA PRO A 87 32.88 0.14 -5.09
C PRO A 87 33.31 1.54 -4.60
N PRO A 88 32.42 2.55 -4.62
CA PRO A 88 32.76 3.87 -4.11
C PRO A 88 33.04 3.81 -2.60
N PRO A 89 33.96 4.64 -2.08
CA PRO A 89 34.26 4.68 -0.64
C PRO A 89 33.02 5.08 0.18
N ILE A 90 33.02 4.73 1.46
CA ILE A 90 31.99 5.18 2.41
C ILE A 90 32.18 6.69 2.62
N PRO A 91 31.16 7.53 2.35
CA PRO A 91 31.24 8.95 2.68
C PRO A 91 31.46 9.16 4.17
N GLU A 92 32.33 10.11 4.54
CA GLU A 92 32.53 10.46 5.95
C GLU A 92 31.29 11.15 6.55
N GLU A 93 30.62 11.98 5.74
CA GLU A 93 29.43 12.73 6.13
C GLU A 93 28.25 12.48 5.19
N ARG A 94 27.03 12.59 5.73
CA ARG A 94 25.81 12.48 4.92
C ARG A 94 25.63 13.75 4.09
N THR A 95 25.46 13.55 2.79
CA THR A 95 25.19 14.64 1.86
C THR A 95 23.69 14.87 1.69
N VAL A 96 23.31 16.10 1.31
CA VAL A 96 21.92 16.43 0.96
C VAL A 96 21.48 15.62 -0.26
N SER A 97 20.20 15.21 -0.28
CA SER A 97 19.61 14.49 -1.40
C SER A 97 19.93 15.15 -2.74
N ARG A 98 20.43 14.33 -3.66
CA ARG A 98 20.76 14.76 -5.03
C ARG A 98 19.54 15.23 -5.81
N GLU A 99 18.34 14.86 -5.36
CA GLU A 99 17.08 15.41 -5.87
C GLU A 99 17.06 16.93 -5.84
N TYR A 100 17.61 17.56 -4.79
CA TYR A 100 17.59 19.01 -4.61
C TYR A 100 18.38 19.76 -5.71
N LYS A 101 19.49 19.17 -6.18
CA LYS A 101 20.37 19.78 -7.20
C LYS A 101 20.12 19.22 -8.61
N ALA A 102 19.14 18.35 -8.77
CA ALA A 102 18.90 17.65 -10.03
C ALA A 102 18.19 18.56 -11.05
N GLY A 103 18.63 18.50 -12.31
CA GLY A 103 17.92 19.15 -13.41
C GLY A 103 16.56 18.50 -13.69
N ILE A 104 15.68 19.22 -14.40
CA ILE A 104 14.29 18.82 -14.67
C ILE A 104 14.21 17.40 -15.29
N LEU A 105 15.08 17.09 -16.26
CA LEU A 105 15.13 15.78 -16.89
C LEU A 105 15.50 14.66 -15.91
N SER A 106 16.41 14.95 -14.97
CA SER A 106 16.83 13.98 -13.95
C SER A 106 15.73 13.75 -12.92
N LEU A 107 14.93 14.77 -12.59
CA LEU A 107 13.72 14.64 -11.77
C LEU A 107 12.66 13.76 -12.45
N ILE A 108 12.38 14.02 -13.73
CA ILE A 108 11.35 13.30 -14.49
C ILE A 108 11.70 11.81 -14.65
N THR A 109 12.98 11.51 -14.90
CA THR A 109 13.47 10.14 -15.15
C THR A 109 13.99 9.43 -13.91
N PHE A 110 13.95 10.07 -12.73
CA PHE A 110 14.52 9.56 -11.48
C PHE A 110 16.02 9.21 -11.55
N GLN A 111 16.76 9.80 -12.50
CA GLN A 111 18.18 9.54 -12.69
C GLN A 111 19.03 9.92 -11.46
N TRP A 112 18.55 10.86 -10.64
CA TRP A 112 19.24 11.29 -9.41
C TRP A 112 19.39 10.16 -8.38
N MET A 113 18.55 9.11 -8.45
CA MET A 113 18.61 7.92 -7.59
C MET A 113 19.68 6.91 -8.04
N SER A 114 20.09 6.95 -9.31
CA SER A 114 21.03 5.99 -9.92
C SER A 114 22.33 5.78 -9.11
N PRO A 115 22.99 6.83 -8.55
CA PRO A 115 24.20 6.65 -7.75
C PRO A 115 23.98 5.80 -6.50
N LEU A 116 22.86 5.98 -5.79
CA LEU A 116 22.54 5.22 -4.57
C LEU A 116 22.19 3.75 -4.89
N MET A 117 21.47 3.52 -5.99
CA MET A 117 21.21 2.16 -6.46
C MET A 117 22.50 1.45 -6.88
N MET A 118 23.42 2.18 -7.50
CA MET A 118 24.72 1.64 -7.91
C MET A 118 25.61 1.33 -6.69
N THR A 119 25.65 2.22 -5.69
CA THR A 119 26.41 1.96 -4.46
C THR A 119 25.89 0.72 -3.76
N GLY A 120 24.57 0.58 -3.60
CA GLY A 120 23.91 -0.59 -3.01
C GLY A 120 24.08 -1.89 -3.82
N TYR A 121 24.33 -1.78 -5.14
CA TYR A 121 24.66 -2.93 -5.98
C TYR A 121 26.11 -3.41 -5.78
N LEU A 122 27.04 -2.46 -5.58
CA LEU A 122 28.47 -2.73 -5.46
C LEU A 122 28.89 -3.11 -4.04
N ARG A 123 28.26 -2.52 -3.02
CA ARG A 123 28.47 -2.81 -1.60
C ARG A 123 27.18 -2.65 -0.79
N PRO A 124 27.04 -3.31 0.37
CA PRO A 124 25.97 -3.01 1.31
C PRO A 124 25.96 -1.52 1.66
N LEU A 125 24.76 -0.93 1.72
CA LEU A 125 24.58 0.48 2.07
C LEU A 125 24.86 0.68 3.56
N GLU A 126 25.69 1.67 3.85
CA GLU A 126 25.92 2.13 5.21
C GLU A 126 25.07 3.36 5.50
N LEU A 127 24.94 3.69 6.79
CA LEU A 127 24.12 4.81 7.24
C LEU A 127 24.58 6.17 6.67
N GLN A 128 25.86 6.31 6.33
CA GLN A 128 26.44 7.51 5.70
C GLN A 128 26.07 7.64 4.22
N ASP A 129 25.69 6.55 3.54
CA ASP A 129 25.26 6.58 2.13
C ASP A 129 23.84 7.12 1.98
N ILE A 130 23.05 7.10 3.05
CA ILE A 130 21.66 7.59 3.05
C ILE A 130 21.69 9.12 3.09
N TRP A 131 21.11 9.73 2.06
CA TRP A 131 21.05 11.18 1.95
C TRP A 131 20.18 11.84 3.01
N LEU A 132 20.54 13.07 3.38
CA LEU A 132 19.68 13.95 4.14
C LEU A 132 18.51 14.42 3.28
N VAL A 133 17.36 14.65 3.93
CA VAL A 133 16.14 15.15 3.29
C VAL A 133 16.42 16.51 2.64
N ASN A 134 15.75 16.78 1.51
CA ASN A 134 15.78 18.10 0.88
C ASN A 134 15.41 19.18 1.92
N PRO A 135 16.25 20.23 2.13
CA PRO A 135 16.00 21.29 3.10
C PRO A 135 14.62 21.96 2.96
N GLU A 136 14.13 22.14 1.73
CA GLU A 136 12.80 22.74 1.46
C GLU A 136 11.63 21.86 1.90
N ARG A 137 11.87 20.54 2.02
CA ARG A 137 10.91 19.54 2.47
C ARG A 137 11.22 19.05 3.89
N SER A 138 12.06 19.77 4.63
CA SER A 138 12.34 19.46 6.02
C SER A 138 11.08 19.61 6.88
N VAL A 139 11.00 18.80 7.94
CA VAL A 139 9.83 18.78 8.82
C VAL A 139 9.65 20.13 9.50
N ASP A 140 10.73 20.86 9.79
CA ASP A 140 10.68 22.16 10.46
C ASP A 140 9.88 23.18 9.66
N ILE A 141 10.21 23.33 8.37
CA ILE A 141 9.51 24.25 7.44
C ILE A 141 8.07 23.82 7.22
N LEU A 142 7.85 22.52 6.96
CA LEU A 142 6.52 21.99 6.67
C LEU A 142 5.59 22.09 7.89
N SER A 143 6.10 21.80 9.09
CA SER A 143 5.35 21.93 10.34
C SER A 143 5.05 23.39 10.68
N GLU A 144 5.96 24.32 10.43
CA GLU A 144 5.69 25.75 10.63
C GLU A 144 4.57 26.25 9.69
N ARG A 145 4.62 25.87 8.40
CA ARG A 145 3.56 26.19 7.44
C ARG A 145 2.22 25.56 7.82
N LEU A 146 2.21 24.29 8.25
CA LEU A 146 1.01 23.60 8.69
C LEU A 146 0.40 24.26 9.94
N ASN A 147 1.23 24.55 10.95
CA ASN A 147 0.79 25.15 12.21
C ASN A 147 0.25 26.57 12.03
N SER A 148 0.90 27.39 11.20
CA SER A 148 0.44 28.75 10.90
C SER A 148 -0.89 28.76 10.15
N SER A 149 -1.07 27.89 9.15
CA SER A 149 -2.36 27.73 8.46
C SER A 149 -3.45 27.18 9.39
N PHE A 150 -3.11 26.21 10.24
CA PHE A 150 -4.04 25.64 11.21
C PHE A 150 -4.56 26.69 12.20
N ARG A 151 -3.66 27.46 12.83
CA ARG A 151 -4.05 28.53 13.79
C ARG A 151 -4.98 29.55 13.14
N ARG A 152 -4.61 30.05 11.95
CA ARG A 152 -5.42 31.02 11.19
C ARG A 152 -6.85 30.51 10.94
N ARG A 153 -7.02 29.20 10.71
CA ARG A 153 -8.33 28.58 10.45
C ARG A 153 -9.12 28.30 11.72
N VAL A 154 -8.44 27.99 12.81
CA VAL A 154 -9.07 27.87 14.13
C VAL A 154 -9.62 29.23 14.57
N GLU A 155 -8.84 30.30 14.41
CA GLU A 155 -9.28 31.69 14.71
C GLU A 155 -10.48 32.12 13.85
N ARG A 156 -10.54 31.67 12.59
CA ARG A 156 -11.67 31.91 11.70
C ARG A 156 -12.93 31.12 12.07
N GLY A 157 -12.83 30.10 12.93
CA GLY A 157 -13.95 29.24 13.30
C GLY A 157 -14.35 28.24 12.20
N ASP A 158 -13.40 27.78 11.38
CA ASP A 158 -13.67 26.75 10.38
C ASP A 158 -14.13 25.43 11.05
N ARG A 159 -15.03 24.68 10.38
CA ARG A 159 -15.47 23.35 10.89
C ARG A 159 -14.37 22.28 10.82
N TYR A 160 -13.52 22.35 9.81
CA TYR A 160 -12.44 21.36 9.54
C TYR A 160 -11.08 22.06 9.33
N PRO A 161 -10.55 22.80 10.32
CA PRO A 161 -9.32 23.58 10.19
C PRO A 161 -8.11 22.72 9.81
N LEU A 162 -8.02 21.48 10.31
CA LEU A 162 -6.86 20.61 10.05
C LEU A 162 -6.81 20.16 8.59
N LEU A 163 -7.93 19.68 8.05
CA LEU A 163 -8.03 19.22 6.66
C LEU A 163 -7.57 20.31 5.69
N TRP A 164 -8.08 21.52 5.90
CA TRP A 164 -7.77 22.64 5.03
C TRP A 164 -6.35 23.17 5.23
N ALA A 165 -5.79 23.08 6.44
CA ALA A 165 -4.39 23.41 6.69
C ALA A 165 -3.44 22.44 5.97
N ILE A 166 -3.74 21.14 6.00
CA ILE A 166 -3.01 20.12 5.21
C ILE A 166 -3.10 20.47 3.72
N TYR A 167 -4.31 20.75 3.21
CA TYR A 167 -4.50 21.11 1.80
C TYR A 167 -3.68 22.34 1.40
N GLU A 168 -3.73 23.43 2.16
CA GLU A 168 -3.01 24.66 1.84
C GLU A 168 -1.49 24.48 1.87
N THR A 169 -1.00 23.60 2.73
CA THR A 169 0.43 23.28 2.89
C THR A 169 0.98 22.52 1.68
N PHE A 170 0.22 21.54 1.17
CA PHE A 170 0.68 20.59 0.14
C PHE A 170 0.00 20.73 -1.24
N LYS A 171 -0.85 21.75 -1.45
CA LYS A 171 -1.69 21.91 -2.67
C LYS A 171 -0.95 21.78 -4.00
N PHE A 172 0.29 22.28 -4.09
CA PHE A 172 1.05 22.30 -5.34
C PHE A 172 1.46 20.89 -5.78
N GLU A 173 2.14 20.13 -4.90
CA GLU A 173 2.55 18.75 -5.19
C GLU A 173 1.34 17.82 -5.35
N PHE A 174 0.28 18.08 -4.59
CA PHE A 174 -0.98 17.34 -4.69
C PHE A 174 -1.62 17.49 -6.08
N TRP A 175 -1.87 18.71 -6.54
CA TRP A 175 -2.49 18.91 -7.87
C TRP A 175 -1.57 18.53 -9.03
N LEU A 176 -0.25 18.66 -8.87
CA LEU A 176 0.71 18.17 -9.86
C LEU A 176 0.55 16.65 -10.06
N GLY A 177 0.48 15.88 -8.97
CA GLY A 177 0.18 14.45 -9.03
C GLY A 177 -1.18 14.14 -9.68
N GLY A 178 -2.20 14.94 -9.37
CA GLY A 178 -3.54 14.82 -9.98
C GLY A 178 -3.57 15.05 -11.49
N VAL A 179 -2.88 16.08 -11.98
CA VAL A 179 -2.76 16.36 -13.42
C VAL A 179 -2.01 15.24 -14.13
N CYS A 180 -0.91 14.76 -13.56
CA CYS A 180 -0.18 13.60 -14.07
C CYS A 180 -1.08 12.36 -14.17
N GLN A 181 -1.92 12.10 -13.14
CA GLN A 181 -2.83 10.96 -13.14
C GLN A 181 -3.93 11.07 -14.21
N VAL A 182 -4.51 12.25 -14.42
CA VAL A 182 -5.49 12.45 -15.51
C VAL A 182 -4.85 12.17 -16.85
N PHE A 183 -3.68 12.75 -17.11
CA PHE A 183 -2.99 12.57 -18.38
C PHE A 183 -2.61 11.10 -18.63
N SER A 184 -2.10 10.42 -17.60
CA SER A 184 -1.84 8.97 -17.66
C SER A 184 -3.11 8.18 -17.99
N SER A 185 -4.21 8.46 -17.28
CA SER A 185 -5.48 7.75 -17.46
C SER A 185 -6.05 7.95 -18.86
N LEU A 186 -6.00 9.17 -19.40
CA LEU A 186 -6.46 9.48 -20.75
C LEU A 186 -5.61 8.76 -21.81
N LEU A 187 -4.28 8.82 -21.69
CA LEU A 187 -3.39 8.11 -22.62
C LEU A 187 -3.60 6.59 -22.55
N GLN A 188 -3.83 6.04 -21.35
CA GLN A 188 -4.14 4.62 -21.18
C GLN A 188 -5.42 4.20 -21.92
N ALA A 189 -6.44 5.07 -21.96
CA ALA A 189 -7.69 4.83 -22.70
C ALA A 189 -7.51 5.01 -24.22
N PHE A 190 -6.76 6.04 -24.63
CA PHE A 190 -6.59 6.36 -26.05
C PHE A 190 -5.63 5.41 -26.77
N THR A 191 -4.66 4.80 -26.09
CA THR A 191 -3.71 3.86 -26.72
C THR A 191 -4.42 2.69 -27.43
N PRO A 192 -5.33 1.92 -26.79
CA PRO A 192 -6.14 0.91 -27.47
C PRO A 192 -6.93 1.43 -28.67
N TYR A 193 -7.47 2.64 -28.57
CA TYR A 193 -8.26 3.26 -29.64
C TYR A 193 -7.37 3.62 -30.84
N LEU A 194 -6.17 4.17 -30.62
CA LEU A 194 -5.23 4.46 -31.70
C LEU A 194 -4.73 3.18 -32.39
N THR A 195 -4.54 2.11 -31.62
CA THR A 195 -4.18 0.78 -32.14
C THR A 195 -5.21 0.24 -33.15
N ARG A 196 -6.49 0.63 -33.06
CA ARG A 196 -7.51 0.31 -34.08
C ARG A 196 -7.05 0.74 -35.47
N TYR A 197 -6.52 1.95 -35.63
CA TYR A 197 -6.09 2.48 -36.92
C TYR A 197 -4.85 1.78 -37.45
N LEU A 198 -3.97 1.32 -36.57
CA LEU A 198 -2.82 0.49 -36.95
C LEU A 198 -3.27 -0.87 -37.49
N ILE A 199 -4.23 -1.51 -36.81
CA ILE A 199 -4.81 -2.79 -37.25
C ILE A 199 -5.55 -2.62 -38.57
N ALA A 200 -6.32 -1.53 -38.74
CA ALA A 200 -7.00 -1.20 -39.99
C ALA A 200 -5.99 -1.03 -41.14
N PHE A 201 -4.93 -0.24 -40.94
CA PHE A 201 -3.85 -0.08 -41.93
C PHE A 201 -3.21 -1.43 -42.31
N ALA A 202 -2.92 -2.29 -41.34
CA ALA A 202 -2.35 -3.61 -41.59
C ALA A 202 -3.31 -4.52 -42.39
N THR A 203 -4.62 -4.39 -42.13
CA THR A 203 -5.67 -5.15 -42.83
C THR A 203 -5.82 -4.67 -44.27
N ASP A 204 -5.84 -3.36 -44.48
CA ASP A 204 -5.91 -2.74 -45.81
C ASP A 204 -4.69 -3.09 -46.66
N ALA A 205 -3.48 -3.05 -46.07
CA ALA A 205 -2.24 -3.45 -46.74
C ALA A 205 -2.26 -4.95 -47.12
N TYR A 206 -2.78 -5.81 -46.23
CA TYR A 206 -2.95 -7.23 -46.52
C TYR A 206 -3.91 -7.43 -47.71
N ILE A 207 -5.09 -6.80 -47.69
CA ILE A 207 -6.07 -6.92 -48.77
C ILE A 207 -5.51 -6.35 -50.09
N ALA A 208 -4.81 -5.22 -50.07
CA ALA A 208 -4.22 -4.60 -51.26
C ALA A 208 -3.23 -5.54 -51.95
N LYS A 209 -2.38 -6.22 -51.17
CA LYS A 209 -1.40 -7.20 -51.67
C LYS A 209 -2.06 -8.39 -52.39
N PHE A 210 -3.19 -8.88 -51.88
CA PHE A 210 -3.92 -10.00 -52.49
C PHE A 210 -4.82 -9.59 -53.66
N THR A 211 -5.29 -8.35 -53.68
CA THR A 211 -6.25 -7.85 -54.70
C THR A 211 -5.60 -7.00 -55.80
N GLY A 212 -4.28 -6.76 -55.73
CA GLY A 212 -3.55 -5.94 -56.69
C GLY A 212 -3.92 -4.45 -56.67
N ARG A 213 -4.58 -3.99 -55.60
CA ARG A 213 -4.93 -2.57 -55.41
C ARG A 213 -3.69 -1.77 -54.98
N PRO A 214 -3.64 -0.45 -55.24
CA PRO A 214 -2.53 0.38 -54.77
C PRO A 214 -2.41 0.31 -53.25
N GLU A 215 -1.22 -0.03 -52.76
CA GLU A 215 -0.95 -0.19 -51.34
C GLU A 215 -1.07 1.16 -50.60
N PRO A 216 -1.60 1.18 -49.36
CA PRO A 216 -1.63 2.40 -48.57
C PRO A 216 -0.21 2.87 -48.25
N HIS A 217 0.03 4.18 -48.29
CA HIS A 217 1.36 4.75 -48.02
C HIS A 217 1.93 4.29 -46.67
N VAL A 218 3.10 3.65 -46.71
CA VAL A 218 3.81 3.09 -45.54
C VAL A 218 4.05 4.13 -44.44
N GLY A 219 4.27 5.40 -44.84
CA GLY A 219 4.46 6.51 -43.91
C GLY A 219 3.31 6.71 -42.92
N ARG A 220 2.06 6.41 -43.31
CA ARG A 220 0.90 6.49 -42.42
C ARG A 220 0.97 5.43 -41.31
N GLY A 221 1.34 4.19 -41.65
CA GLY A 221 1.50 3.11 -40.68
C GLY A 221 2.64 3.38 -39.69
N ILE A 222 3.79 3.83 -40.19
CA ILE A 222 4.94 4.21 -39.35
C ILE A 222 4.56 5.36 -38.40
N GLY A 223 3.86 6.39 -38.90
CA GLY A 223 3.40 7.52 -38.08
C GLY A 223 2.49 7.10 -36.93
N ILE A 224 1.54 6.19 -37.17
CA ILE A 224 0.66 5.65 -36.12
C ILE A 224 1.46 4.84 -35.09
N ALA A 225 2.39 3.97 -35.55
CA ALA A 225 3.21 3.16 -34.65
C ALA A 225 4.13 4.01 -33.76
N VAL A 226 4.77 5.03 -34.32
CA VAL A 226 5.58 6.01 -33.56
C VAL A 226 4.68 6.78 -32.59
N GLY A 227 3.49 7.20 -33.02
CA GLY A 227 2.51 7.86 -32.15
C GLY A 227 2.12 7.02 -30.93
N ILE A 228 1.81 5.73 -31.14
CA ILE A 228 1.51 4.78 -30.04
C ILE A 228 2.70 4.64 -29.10
N CYS A 229 3.93 4.52 -29.64
CA CYS A 229 5.15 4.43 -28.83
C CYS A 229 5.35 5.67 -27.95
N VAL A 230 5.21 6.86 -28.54
CA VAL A 230 5.32 8.14 -27.82
C VAL A 230 4.24 8.24 -26.73
N MET A 231 2.99 7.91 -27.05
CA MET A 231 1.90 7.89 -26.07
C MET A 231 2.20 6.94 -24.91
N GLN A 232 2.74 5.75 -25.18
CA GLN A 232 3.08 4.76 -24.16
C GLN A 232 4.22 5.22 -23.24
N VAL A 233 5.24 5.88 -23.80
CA VAL A 233 6.34 6.48 -23.02
C VAL A 233 5.82 7.59 -22.12
N PHE A 234 5.02 8.52 -22.66
CA PHE A 234 4.44 9.60 -21.86
C PHE A 234 3.48 9.08 -20.78
N GLN A 235 2.66 8.07 -21.10
CA GLN A 235 1.78 7.40 -20.13
C GLN A 235 2.57 6.77 -18.99
N SER A 236 3.67 6.09 -19.30
CA SER A 236 4.56 5.51 -18.28
C SER A 236 5.17 6.57 -17.38
N LEU A 237 5.74 7.64 -17.97
CA LEU A 237 6.37 8.73 -17.23
C LEU A 237 5.37 9.43 -16.29
N THR A 238 4.18 9.79 -16.77
CA THR A 238 3.17 10.45 -15.92
C THR A 238 2.60 9.53 -14.86
N THR A 239 2.51 8.22 -15.11
CA THR A 239 2.13 7.24 -14.09
C THR A 239 3.17 7.18 -12.97
N SER A 240 4.46 7.12 -13.31
CA SER A 240 5.53 7.13 -12.31
C SER A 240 5.56 8.42 -11.50
N GLN A 241 5.36 9.57 -12.16
CA GLN A 241 5.28 10.87 -11.48
C GLN A 241 4.06 10.98 -10.56
N PHE A 242 2.90 10.43 -10.96
CA PHE A 242 1.73 10.35 -10.08
C PHE A 242 2.06 9.61 -8.78
N PHE A 243 2.65 8.41 -8.87
CA PHE A 243 2.99 7.64 -7.68
C PHE A 243 4.04 8.35 -6.82
N PHE A 244 5.05 8.96 -7.44
CA PHE A 244 6.06 9.70 -6.71
C PHE A 244 5.47 10.88 -5.94
N HIS A 245 4.75 11.78 -6.61
CA HIS A 245 4.14 12.95 -5.95
C HIS A 245 3.09 12.54 -4.92
N GLY A 246 2.28 11.52 -5.21
CA GLY A 246 1.31 10.98 -4.25
C GLY A 246 1.98 10.48 -2.97
N MET A 247 2.97 9.58 -3.09
CA MET A 247 3.70 9.03 -1.94
C MET A 247 4.47 10.12 -1.18
N MET A 248 5.04 11.10 -1.89
CA MET A 248 5.76 12.22 -1.27
C MET A 248 4.83 13.09 -0.42
N VAL A 249 3.66 13.49 -0.94
CA VAL A 249 2.67 14.29 -0.18
C VAL A 249 2.16 13.52 1.04
N GLY A 250 1.92 12.21 0.89
CA GLY A 250 1.53 11.34 2.01
C GLY A 250 2.58 11.30 3.12
N GLY A 251 3.84 11.03 2.77
CA GLY A 251 4.95 10.96 3.72
C GLY A 251 5.26 12.30 4.40
N GLN A 252 5.27 13.39 3.64
CA GLN A 252 5.48 14.75 4.17
C GLN A 252 4.36 15.15 5.14
N SER A 253 3.10 14.87 4.78
CA SER A 253 1.94 15.13 5.64
C SER A 253 2.03 14.34 6.94
N ARG A 254 2.38 13.06 6.87
CA ARG A 254 2.62 12.21 8.06
C ARG A 254 3.70 12.79 8.96
N ALA A 255 4.86 13.16 8.42
CA ALA A 255 5.96 13.70 9.21
C ALA A 255 5.57 15.01 9.91
N ALA A 256 4.92 15.93 9.18
CA ALA A 256 4.45 17.21 9.73
C ALA A 256 3.37 17.01 10.82
N LEU A 257 2.45 16.06 10.63
CA LEU A 257 1.42 15.73 11.61
C LEU A 257 2.01 15.07 12.86
N VAL A 258 2.97 14.14 12.72
CA VAL A 258 3.66 13.53 13.87
C VAL A 258 4.34 14.60 14.71
N ASN A 259 5.03 15.56 14.08
CA ASN A 259 5.66 16.68 14.79
C ASN A 259 4.61 17.56 15.50
N ALA A 260 3.49 17.89 14.84
CA ALA A 260 2.41 18.66 15.45
C ALA A 260 1.77 17.94 16.65
N ILE A 261 1.52 16.64 16.53
CA ILE A 261 0.98 15.80 17.61
C ILE A 261 1.97 15.73 18.77
N PHE A 262 3.27 15.60 18.49
CA PHE A 262 4.31 15.54 19.53
C PHE A 262 4.43 16.87 20.26
N ALA A 263 4.50 17.98 19.52
CA ALA A 263 4.52 19.33 20.09
C ALA A 263 3.28 19.59 20.95
N LYS A 264 2.10 19.13 20.52
CA LYS A 264 0.87 19.23 21.33
C LYS A 264 0.91 18.35 22.57
N ALA A 265 1.39 17.11 22.47
CA ALA A 265 1.46 16.17 23.59
C ALA A 265 2.32 16.68 24.75
N THR A 266 3.41 17.41 24.45
CA THR A 266 4.26 18.03 25.50
C THR A 266 3.56 19.16 26.26
N LYS A 267 2.56 19.80 25.64
CA LYS A 267 1.82 20.94 26.17
C LYS A 267 0.42 20.59 26.67
N LEU A 268 0.02 19.32 26.65
CA LEU A 268 -1.36 18.91 26.96
C LEU A 268 -1.67 19.00 28.47
N SER A 269 -2.79 19.64 28.84
CA SER A 269 -3.26 19.75 30.22
C SER A 269 -3.39 18.39 30.92
N GLY A 270 -3.10 18.33 32.21
CA GLY A 270 -3.36 17.13 33.03
C GLY A 270 -4.83 16.73 33.02
N ARG A 271 -5.74 17.72 32.91
CA ARG A 271 -7.19 17.52 32.80
C ARG A 271 -7.57 16.86 31.48
N ALA A 272 -7.09 17.40 30.35
CA ALA A 272 -7.29 16.82 29.02
C ALA A 272 -6.68 15.41 28.90
N LYS A 273 -5.59 15.14 29.62
CA LYS A 273 -4.98 13.82 29.70
C LYS A 273 -5.82 12.82 30.51
N ALA A 274 -6.44 13.27 31.61
CA ALA A 274 -7.28 12.45 32.48
C ALA A 274 -8.75 12.33 32.01
N GLY A 275 -9.20 13.21 31.10
CA GLY A 275 -10.58 13.24 30.60
C GLY A 275 -11.53 14.04 31.48
N GLY A 276 -11.02 14.89 32.37
CA GLY A 276 -11.83 15.73 33.25
C GLY A 276 -12.56 16.82 32.46
N ARG A 277 -13.89 16.86 32.58
CA ARG A 277 -14.74 17.97 32.14
C ARG A 277 -14.91 18.96 33.29
N GLU A 278 -14.76 20.26 33.04
CA GLU A 278 -15.42 21.31 33.83
C GLU A 278 -16.07 22.33 32.88
N ASN A 279 -17.33 22.65 33.18
CA ASN A 279 -18.09 23.73 32.60
C ASN A 279 -17.49 25.05 33.12
N PRO A 280 -17.07 26.02 32.29
CA PRO A 280 -16.45 27.26 32.79
C PRO A 280 -17.43 28.20 33.51
N HIS A 281 -18.70 27.84 33.68
CA HIS A 281 -19.67 28.59 34.46
C HIS A 281 -20.47 27.63 35.35
N CYS A 282 -19.97 27.38 36.55
CA CYS A 282 -20.81 26.95 37.66
C CYS A 282 -21.15 28.17 38.52
N GLU A 283 -22.28 28.79 38.22
CA GLU A 283 -23.31 28.95 39.24
C GLU A 283 -24.48 28.11 38.73
N ALA A 284 -24.76 27.01 39.43
CA ALA A 284 -25.89 26.15 39.11
C ALA A 284 -27.17 26.91 39.47
N ASN A 285 -27.97 27.28 38.47
CA ASN A 285 -29.35 27.68 38.71
C ASN A 285 -30.21 26.41 38.76
N GLU A 286 -31.08 26.32 39.76
CA GLU A 286 -32.00 25.21 40.05
C GLU A 286 -32.90 24.82 38.87
N SER A 287 -33.02 25.67 37.84
CA SER A 287 -33.79 25.40 36.62
C SER A 287 -33.20 24.30 35.73
N ASP A 288 -31.87 24.17 35.69
CA ASP A 288 -31.19 23.32 34.71
C ASP A 288 -31.09 21.86 35.18
N GLU A 289 -31.09 21.63 36.50
CA GLU A 289 -31.23 20.29 37.09
C GLU A 289 -32.63 19.70 36.87
N ALA A 290 -33.67 20.55 36.86
CA ALA A 290 -35.05 20.14 36.62
C ALA A 290 -35.28 19.72 35.16
N GLU A 291 -34.63 20.38 34.18
CA GLU A 291 -34.67 19.97 32.76
C GLU A 291 -33.90 18.66 32.51
N LEU A 292 -32.78 18.44 33.21
CA LEU A 292 -32.01 17.19 33.08
C LEU A 292 -32.71 15.98 33.73
N GLN A 293 -33.39 16.18 34.86
CA GLN A 293 -34.16 15.11 35.51
C GLN A 293 -35.37 14.72 34.66
N THR A 294 -36.10 15.69 34.10
CA THR A 294 -37.24 15.42 33.22
C THR A 294 -36.84 14.76 31.89
N ALA A 295 -35.68 15.12 31.32
CA ALA A 295 -35.14 14.46 30.13
C ALA A 295 -34.66 13.02 30.42
N ARG A 296 -34.05 12.78 31.59
CA ARG A 296 -33.63 11.44 32.03
C ARG A 296 -34.83 10.53 32.31
N ASP A 297 -35.86 11.05 32.96
CA ASP A 297 -37.09 10.32 33.28
C ASP A 297 -37.95 10.01 32.04
N GLY A 298 -37.89 10.87 31.02
CA GLY A 298 -38.49 10.63 29.70
C GLY A 298 -37.82 9.49 28.93
N VAL A 299 -36.48 9.39 28.99
CA VAL A 299 -35.71 8.32 28.32
C VAL A 299 -35.85 6.98 29.05
N ILE A 300 -35.97 6.99 30.38
CA ILE A 300 -36.15 5.75 31.18
C ILE A 300 -37.56 5.17 31.02
N ARG A 301 -38.58 5.99 30.72
CA ARG A 301 -39.97 5.54 30.50
C ARG A 301 -40.24 4.87 29.15
N GLU A 302 -39.34 4.93 28.17
CA GLU A 302 -39.57 4.42 26.80
C GLU A 302 -38.88 3.08 26.47
N ILE A 303 -38.66 2.21 27.46
CA ILE A 303 -38.27 0.81 27.23
C ILE A 303 -39.30 -0.08 27.97
N PRO A 304 -40.30 -0.68 27.29
CA PRO A 304 -40.09 -1.59 26.16
C PRO A 304 -41.16 -1.54 25.04
N GLU A 305 -40.76 -1.75 23.78
CA GLU A 305 -41.29 -2.82 22.91
C GLU A 305 -40.76 -2.67 21.46
N LYS A 306 -40.39 -3.81 20.88
CA LYS A 306 -40.00 -3.94 19.47
C LYS A 306 -41.21 -3.66 18.58
N LYS A 307 -41.07 -2.77 17.59
CA LYS A 307 -41.55 -3.00 16.21
C LYS A 307 -40.99 -2.00 15.20
N ALA A 308 -40.89 -2.49 13.97
CA ALA A 308 -40.18 -1.92 12.84
C ALA A 308 -40.78 -0.62 12.26
N GLY A 309 -39.89 0.19 11.67
CA GLY A 309 -40.19 0.98 10.47
C GLY A 309 -40.82 2.37 10.65
N LYS A 310 -39.98 3.39 10.92
CA LYS A 310 -40.02 4.74 10.30
C LYS A 310 -38.98 5.66 10.98
N GLN A 311 -38.05 6.22 10.21
CA GLN A 311 -37.16 7.29 10.68
C GLN A 311 -37.96 8.58 10.91
N ARG A 312 -37.89 9.15 12.11
CA ARG A 312 -38.37 10.49 12.47
C ARG A 312 -37.18 11.39 12.86
N PRO A 313 -37.29 12.72 12.73
CA PRO A 313 -36.14 13.61 12.59
C PRO A 313 -35.38 13.78 13.92
N LYS A 314 -34.04 13.77 13.82
CA LYS A 314 -33.14 14.08 14.94
C LYS A 314 -33.30 15.54 15.37
N PRO A 315 -33.18 15.85 16.68
CA PRO A 315 -33.31 17.22 17.17
C PRO A 315 -32.22 18.12 16.58
N LYS A 316 -32.59 19.35 16.22
CA LYS A 316 -31.66 20.36 15.69
C LYS A 316 -30.80 20.89 16.85
N ILE A 317 -29.50 20.69 16.75
CA ILE A 317 -28.51 21.13 17.73
C ILE A 317 -27.89 22.45 17.26
N SER A 318 -27.84 23.46 18.14
CA SER A 318 -27.22 24.77 17.92
C SER A 318 -25.70 24.68 17.78
N ALA A 319 -25.10 25.62 17.03
CA ALA A 319 -23.66 25.66 16.74
C ALA A 319 -22.76 25.72 17.99
N LYS A 320 -23.25 26.26 19.11
CA LYS A 320 -22.52 26.24 20.40
C LYS A 320 -22.46 24.86 21.03
N THR A 321 -23.48 24.03 20.83
CA THR A 321 -23.52 22.65 21.33
C THR A 321 -22.65 21.72 20.49
N ALA A 322 -22.43 22.04 19.20
CA ALA A 322 -21.49 21.31 18.35
C ALA A 322 -20.02 21.48 18.78
N ALA A 323 -19.68 22.56 19.50
CA ALA A 323 -18.33 22.79 20.05
C ALA A 323 -18.05 21.97 21.33
N ASN A 324 -19.08 21.51 22.04
CA ASN A 324 -18.96 20.71 23.27
C ASN A 324 -18.90 19.19 23.03
N ILE A 325 -18.79 18.75 21.77
CA ILE A 325 -18.62 17.34 21.41
C ILE A 325 -17.20 17.14 20.89
N ALA A 326 -16.23 17.21 21.79
CA ALA A 326 -14.85 16.80 21.54
C ALA A 326 -14.42 15.87 22.69
N GLY A 327 -14.65 14.58 22.51
CA GLY A 327 -14.12 13.50 23.32
C GLY A 327 -15.19 12.51 23.74
N ASP A 328 -14.87 11.22 23.67
CA ASP A 328 -15.60 10.09 24.27
C ASP A 328 -15.62 10.14 25.82
N GLY A 329 -15.26 11.27 26.44
CA GLY A 329 -15.09 11.44 27.89
C GLY A 329 -13.88 10.70 28.46
N SER A 330 -13.14 9.94 27.63
CA SER A 330 -11.93 9.25 28.06
C SER A 330 -10.72 10.05 27.59
N GLY A 331 -9.96 10.58 28.55
CA GLY A 331 -8.83 11.47 28.29
C GLY A 331 -7.78 10.89 27.32
N TRP A 332 -6.85 11.75 26.91
CA TRP A 332 -5.78 11.39 25.99
C TRP A 332 -4.67 10.60 26.68
N SER A 333 -4.86 9.29 26.82
CA SER A 333 -3.83 8.39 27.34
C SER A 333 -2.59 8.35 26.43
N ASN A 334 -1.42 7.99 26.98
CA ASN A 334 -0.18 7.87 26.19
C ASN A 334 -0.36 6.89 25.01
N GLY A 335 -1.08 5.78 25.20
CA GLY A 335 -1.38 4.82 24.13
C GLY A 335 -2.24 5.42 23.01
N LYS A 336 -3.26 6.23 23.34
CA LYS A 336 -4.07 6.95 22.34
C LYS A 336 -3.21 7.93 21.54
N ILE A 337 -2.29 8.65 22.19
CA ILE A 337 -1.39 9.61 21.54
C ILE A 337 -0.42 8.88 20.59
N VAL A 338 0.17 7.77 21.02
CA VAL A 338 1.04 6.93 20.16
C VAL A 338 0.27 6.39 18.96
N ALA A 339 -1.00 5.99 19.15
CA ALA A 339 -1.86 5.56 18.04
C ALA A 339 -2.12 6.71 17.04
N LEU A 340 -2.30 7.95 17.51
CA LEU A 340 -2.42 9.12 16.63
C LEU A 340 -1.16 9.30 15.76
N MET A 341 0.04 9.19 16.36
CA MET A 341 1.33 9.36 15.66
C MET A 341 1.71 8.20 14.73
N SER A 342 1.13 7.02 14.91
CA SER A 342 1.52 5.81 14.17
C SER A 342 0.44 5.34 13.20
N ILE A 343 -0.79 5.12 13.70
CA ILE A 343 -1.88 4.53 12.93
C ILE A 343 -2.66 5.61 12.18
N ASP A 344 -3.06 6.68 12.85
CA ASP A 344 -3.91 7.70 12.23
C ASP A 344 -3.16 8.50 11.16
N THR A 345 -1.90 8.87 11.40
CA THR A 345 -1.06 9.51 10.37
C THR A 345 -0.72 8.57 9.21
N ASP A 346 -0.61 7.26 9.43
CA ASP A 346 -0.37 6.27 8.36
C ASP A 346 -1.61 6.08 7.46
N ARG A 347 -2.82 6.19 8.02
CA ARG A 347 -4.06 6.24 7.23
C ARG A 347 -4.09 7.45 6.30
N ILE A 348 -3.70 8.62 6.82
CA ILE A 348 -3.63 9.88 6.06
C ILE A 348 -2.58 9.78 4.95
N ASP A 349 -1.39 9.26 5.26
CA ASP A 349 -0.30 9.00 4.30
C ASP A 349 -0.79 8.18 3.10
N LYS A 350 -1.37 7.00 3.36
CA LYS A 350 -1.89 6.11 2.32
C LYS A 350 -3.01 6.73 1.51
N ALA A 351 -3.93 7.45 2.15
CA ALA A 351 -5.05 8.08 1.47
C ALA A 351 -4.59 9.21 0.54
N LEU A 352 -3.68 10.07 0.99
CA LEU A 352 -3.10 11.13 0.15
C LEU A 352 -2.34 10.56 -1.04
N GLY A 353 -1.63 9.44 -0.86
CA GLY A 353 -0.88 8.77 -1.92
C GLY A 353 -1.72 8.27 -3.09
N LEU A 354 -2.97 7.87 -2.85
CA LEU A 354 -3.86 7.31 -3.86
C LEU A 354 -5.12 8.15 -4.11
N PHE A 355 -5.25 9.33 -3.48
CA PHE A 355 -6.47 10.13 -3.48
C PHE A 355 -6.99 10.42 -4.89
N HIS A 356 -6.12 10.76 -5.84
CA HIS A 356 -6.56 11.16 -7.18
C HIS A 356 -7.28 10.03 -7.93
N LEU A 357 -7.02 8.77 -7.60
CA LEU A 357 -7.76 7.64 -8.16
C LEU A 357 -9.26 7.70 -7.84
N LEU A 358 -9.68 8.38 -6.75
CA LEU A 358 -11.08 8.50 -6.36
C LEU A 358 -11.93 9.18 -7.44
N TRP A 359 -11.42 10.26 -8.04
CA TRP A 359 -12.14 11.05 -9.04
C TRP A 359 -11.68 10.78 -10.46
N THR A 360 -10.42 10.35 -10.68
CA THR A 360 -9.98 9.94 -12.02
C THR A 360 -10.56 8.59 -12.45
N SER A 361 -10.87 7.68 -11.51
CA SER A 361 -11.47 6.37 -11.84
C SER A 361 -12.86 6.50 -12.51
N PRO A 362 -13.79 7.33 -12.00
CA PRO A 362 -15.03 7.63 -12.73
C PRO A 362 -14.80 8.24 -14.13
N ILE A 363 -13.82 9.14 -14.27
CA ILE A 363 -13.50 9.77 -15.56
C ILE A 363 -13.05 8.72 -16.58
N ILE A 364 -12.10 7.84 -16.21
CA ILE A 364 -11.63 6.78 -17.13
C ILE A 364 -12.74 5.80 -17.48
N ILE A 365 -13.63 5.48 -16.53
CA ILE A 365 -14.79 4.61 -16.75
C ILE A 365 -15.74 5.22 -17.80
N ILE A 366 -15.99 6.54 -17.73
CA ILE A 366 -16.82 7.28 -18.70
C ILE A 366 -16.12 7.41 -20.06
N VAL A 367 -14.83 7.79 -20.08
CA VAL A 367 -14.06 7.93 -21.33
C VAL A 367 -13.98 6.60 -22.07
N ALA A 368 -13.71 5.50 -21.36
CA ALA A 368 -13.69 4.17 -21.96
C ALA A 368 -15.06 3.76 -22.52
N LEU A 369 -16.17 4.11 -21.85
CA LEU A 369 -17.52 3.90 -22.40
C LEU A 369 -17.72 4.67 -23.70
N ILE A 370 -17.35 5.95 -23.74
CA ILE A 370 -17.47 6.78 -24.94
C ILE A 370 -16.65 6.16 -26.09
N LEU A 371 -15.41 5.76 -25.83
CA LEU A 371 -14.55 5.13 -26.83
C LEU A 371 -15.13 3.78 -27.31
N LEU A 372 -15.69 2.97 -26.42
CA LEU A 372 -16.36 1.72 -26.78
C LEU A 372 -17.61 1.96 -27.64
N LEU A 373 -18.44 2.95 -27.30
CA LEU A 373 -19.63 3.34 -28.08
C LEU A 373 -19.25 3.83 -29.48
N VAL A 374 -18.16 4.60 -29.60
CA VAL A 374 -17.65 5.03 -30.91
C VAL A 374 -17.11 3.85 -31.72
N ASN A 375 -16.61 2.81 -31.07
CA ASN A 375 -15.90 1.72 -31.74
C ASN A 375 -16.82 0.59 -32.23
N ILE A 376 -17.76 0.14 -31.39
CA ILE A 376 -18.68 -0.98 -31.65
C ILE A 376 -20.16 -0.60 -31.47
N GLY A 377 -20.46 0.70 -31.35
CA GLY A 377 -21.83 1.20 -31.26
C GLY A 377 -22.55 0.81 -29.96
N TYR A 378 -23.86 0.65 -30.05
CA TYR A 378 -24.73 0.30 -28.93
C TYR A 378 -24.45 -1.11 -28.37
N SER A 379 -23.81 -1.99 -29.14
CA SER A 379 -23.39 -3.33 -28.69
C SER A 379 -22.40 -3.27 -27.51
N ALA A 380 -21.69 -2.16 -27.31
CA ALA A 380 -20.86 -1.96 -26.12
C ALA A 380 -21.67 -1.94 -24.80
N LEU A 381 -22.93 -1.48 -24.84
CA LEU A 381 -23.75 -1.28 -23.64
C LEU A 381 -24.05 -2.60 -22.93
N SER A 382 -24.17 -3.70 -23.69
CA SER A 382 -24.45 -5.02 -23.12
C SER A 382 -23.29 -5.49 -22.22
N GLY A 383 -22.06 -5.43 -22.73
CA GLY A 383 -20.85 -5.75 -21.95
C GLY A 383 -20.62 -4.76 -20.80
N TYR A 384 -20.87 -3.48 -21.04
CA TYR A 384 -20.71 -2.44 -20.02
C TYR A 384 -21.74 -2.58 -18.87
N ALA A 385 -22.97 -3.02 -19.16
CA ALA A 385 -23.97 -3.33 -18.15
C ALA A 385 -23.48 -4.44 -17.21
N LEU A 386 -22.82 -5.49 -17.74
CA LEU A 386 -22.23 -6.54 -16.91
C LEU A 386 -21.12 -5.99 -15.99
N LEU A 387 -20.30 -5.04 -16.46
CA LEU A 387 -19.29 -4.38 -15.63
C LEU A 387 -19.91 -3.59 -14.48
N ILE A 388 -20.96 -2.80 -14.77
CA ILE A 388 -21.68 -2.01 -13.75
C ILE A 388 -22.31 -2.95 -12.72
N LEU A 389 -22.95 -4.05 -13.15
CA LEU A 389 -23.51 -5.06 -12.25
C LEU A 389 -22.43 -5.77 -11.42
N GLY A 390 -21.19 -5.83 -11.91
CA GLY A 390 -20.04 -6.35 -11.16
C GLY A 390 -19.57 -5.43 -10.02
N VAL A 391 -19.76 -4.11 -10.12
CA VAL A 391 -19.35 -3.13 -9.09
C VAL A 391 -19.97 -3.41 -7.70
N PRO A 392 -21.29 -3.58 -7.54
CA PRO A 392 -21.89 -3.86 -6.24
C PRO A 392 -21.44 -5.22 -5.69
N LEU A 393 -21.25 -6.22 -6.55
CA LEU A 393 -20.73 -7.53 -6.15
C LEU A 393 -19.31 -7.39 -5.57
N LEU A 394 -18.40 -6.71 -6.29
CA LEU A 394 -17.03 -6.45 -5.83
C LEU A 394 -17.03 -5.65 -4.52
N THR A 395 -17.87 -4.62 -4.42
CA THR A 395 -17.99 -3.76 -3.23
C THR A 395 -18.45 -4.56 -2.00
N TYR A 396 -19.48 -5.39 -2.16
CA TYR A 396 -19.98 -6.26 -1.09
C TYR A 396 -18.92 -7.28 -0.64
N SER A 397 -18.23 -7.90 -1.59
CA SER A 397 -17.18 -8.87 -1.30
C SER A 397 -15.99 -8.23 -0.55
N ILE A 398 -15.58 -7.02 -0.92
CA ILE A 398 -14.53 -6.27 -0.21
C ILE A 398 -14.99 -5.91 1.21
N ARG A 399 -16.24 -5.46 1.38
CA ARG A 399 -16.78 -5.18 2.72
C ARG A 399 -16.78 -6.42 3.62
N SER A 400 -17.13 -7.58 3.07
CA SER A 400 -17.07 -8.87 3.76
C SER A 400 -15.64 -9.21 4.21
N LEU A 401 -14.62 -8.95 3.38
CA LEU A 401 -13.22 -9.13 3.76
C LEU A 401 -12.82 -8.26 4.96
N ILE A 402 -13.22 -6.98 4.96
CA ILE A 402 -12.89 -6.04 6.05
C ILE A 402 -13.48 -6.53 7.39
N ILE A 403 -14.76 -6.93 7.39
CA ILE A 403 -15.45 -7.43 8.60
C ILE A 403 -14.78 -8.72 9.11
N ARG A 404 -14.47 -9.66 8.21
CA ARG A 404 -13.79 -10.91 8.59
C ARG A 404 -12.37 -10.67 9.11
N ARG A 405 -11.66 -9.69 8.54
CA ARG A 405 -10.32 -9.30 8.99
C ARG A 405 -10.34 -8.76 10.42
N GLN A 406 -11.35 -7.98 10.80
CA GLN A 406 -11.50 -7.50 12.18
C GLN A 406 -11.67 -8.65 13.18
N ARG A 407 -12.44 -9.69 12.84
CA ARG A 407 -12.58 -10.89 13.69
C ARG A 407 -11.27 -11.68 13.83
N ILE A 408 -10.49 -11.79 12.75
CA ILE A 408 -9.16 -12.43 12.79
C ILE A 408 -8.22 -11.70 13.74
N ASN A 409 -8.24 -10.37 13.73
CA ASN A 409 -7.37 -9.57 14.60
C ASN A 409 -7.64 -9.90 16.08
N VAL A 410 -8.89 -10.13 16.51
CA VAL A 410 -9.20 -10.53 17.89
C VAL A 410 -8.52 -11.85 18.29
N ILE A 411 -8.53 -12.85 17.41
CA ILE A 411 -7.85 -14.14 17.66
C ILE A 411 -6.33 -13.95 17.68
N THR A 412 -5.82 -13.09 16.78
CA THR A 412 -4.40 -12.76 16.70
C THR A 412 -3.92 -12.09 17.99
N ASP A 413 -4.71 -11.18 18.55
CA ASP A 413 -4.40 -10.49 19.80
C ASP A 413 -4.34 -11.48 20.99
N GLN A 414 -5.27 -12.45 21.06
CA GLN A 414 -5.22 -13.53 22.05
C GLN A 414 -3.93 -14.36 21.93
N ARG A 415 -3.52 -14.70 20.70
CA ARG A 415 -2.27 -15.44 20.46
C ARG A 415 -1.06 -14.64 20.93
N VAL A 416 -1.01 -13.35 20.59
CA VAL A 416 0.10 -12.45 20.96
C VAL A 416 0.18 -12.30 22.48
N SER A 417 -0.95 -12.06 23.16
CA SER A 417 -1.02 -11.97 24.63
C SER A 417 -0.50 -13.24 25.29
N LEU A 418 -1.03 -14.42 24.90
CA LEU A 418 -0.59 -15.68 25.48
C LEU A 418 0.90 -15.94 25.25
N THR A 419 1.41 -15.62 24.05
CA THR A 419 2.84 -15.75 23.75
C THR A 419 3.68 -14.86 24.67
N GLN A 420 3.24 -13.62 24.92
CA GLN A 420 3.92 -12.70 25.83
C GLN A 420 3.89 -13.20 27.27
N GLU A 421 2.76 -13.69 27.76
CA GLU A 421 2.63 -14.28 29.11
C GLU A 421 3.58 -15.46 29.33
N ILE A 422 3.68 -16.37 28.34
CA ILE A 422 4.62 -17.51 28.38
C ILE A 422 6.08 -17.04 28.44
N LEU A 423 6.45 -16.05 27.61
CA LEU A 423 7.82 -15.52 27.57
C LEU A 423 8.21 -14.80 28.87
N GLN A 424 7.29 -14.01 29.45
CA GLN A 424 7.52 -13.32 30.71
C GLN A 424 7.66 -14.30 31.89
N ALA A 425 6.88 -15.40 31.88
CA ALA A 425 6.91 -16.43 32.92
C ALA A 425 7.80 -17.64 32.58
N VAL A 426 8.72 -17.52 31.61
CA VAL A 426 9.43 -18.68 31.02
C VAL A 426 10.13 -19.57 32.05
N ARG A 427 10.70 -18.96 33.11
CA ARG A 427 11.37 -19.70 34.19
C ARG A 427 10.42 -20.62 34.94
N PHE A 428 9.21 -20.16 35.26
CA PHE A 428 8.19 -20.97 35.93
C PHE A 428 7.65 -22.05 35.00
N VAL A 429 7.39 -21.72 33.73
CA VAL A 429 6.91 -22.69 32.73
C VAL A 429 7.90 -23.86 32.60
N LYS A 430 9.21 -23.57 32.56
CA LYS A 430 10.27 -24.58 32.52
C LYS A 430 10.37 -25.37 33.82
N PHE A 431 10.37 -24.68 34.96
CA PHE A 431 10.53 -25.30 36.29
C PHE A 431 9.44 -26.33 36.59
N PHE A 432 8.19 -26.05 36.20
CA PHE A 432 7.06 -26.95 36.41
C PHE A 432 6.81 -27.93 35.25
N GLY A 433 7.60 -27.88 34.17
CA GLY A 433 7.40 -28.73 32.99
C GLY A 433 6.09 -28.46 32.24
N TRP A 434 5.56 -27.23 32.29
CA TRP A 434 4.27 -26.85 31.68
C TRP A 434 4.36 -26.51 30.18
N GLU A 435 5.53 -26.66 29.56
CA GLU A 435 5.79 -26.27 28.17
C GLU A 435 4.76 -26.86 27.19
N SER A 436 4.51 -28.16 27.26
CA SER A 436 3.56 -28.84 26.36
C SER A 436 2.13 -28.31 26.49
N SER A 437 1.67 -28.05 27.72
CA SER A 437 0.30 -27.53 27.96
C SER A 437 0.10 -26.13 27.36
N PHE A 438 1.09 -25.25 27.54
CA PHE A 438 1.05 -23.92 26.94
C PHE A 438 1.17 -23.95 25.41
N LEU A 439 2.02 -24.83 24.87
CA LEU A 439 2.17 -25.02 23.43
C LEU A 439 0.90 -25.57 22.78
N ASP A 440 0.22 -26.53 23.41
CA ASP A 440 -1.05 -27.06 22.91
C ASP A 440 -2.14 -25.98 22.89
N ARG A 441 -2.26 -25.20 23.98
CA ARG A 441 -3.21 -24.07 24.02
C ARG A 441 -2.88 -23.01 22.95
N LEU A 442 -1.60 -22.73 22.72
CA LEU A 442 -1.17 -21.80 21.66
C LEU A 442 -1.48 -22.36 20.27
N LYS A 443 -1.29 -23.66 20.05
CA LYS A 443 -1.62 -24.37 18.82
C LYS A 443 -3.12 -24.34 18.52
N ASP A 444 -3.98 -24.45 19.52
CA ASP A 444 -5.44 -24.34 19.35
C ASP A 444 -5.87 -22.95 18.90
N ILE A 445 -5.29 -21.89 19.48
CA ILE A 445 -5.51 -20.51 19.03
C ILE A 445 -4.99 -20.35 17.59
N ARG A 446 -3.78 -20.84 17.32
CA ARG A 446 -3.13 -20.72 16.02
C ARG A 446 -3.89 -21.47 14.91
N THR A 447 -4.45 -22.63 15.20
CA THR A 447 -5.24 -23.41 14.23
C THR A 447 -6.51 -22.66 13.85
N ARG A 448 -7.22 -22.08 14.83
CA ARG A 448 -8.39 -21.20 14.56
C ARG A 448 -8.01 -19.97 13.75
N GLU A 449 -6.88 -19.33 14.08
CA GLU A 449 -6.35 -18.18 13.35
C GLU A 449 -6.03 -18.53 11.89
N ILE A 450 -5.27 -19.61 11.66
CA ILE A 450 -4.87 -20.07 10.32
C ILE A 450 -6.10 -20.40 9.47
N THR A 451 -7.06 -21.16 10.00
CA THR A 451 -8.28 -21.50 9.25
C THR A 451 -9.08 -20.26 8.87
N ALA A 452 -9.19 -19.28 9.78
CA ALA A 452 -9.85 -18.01 9.50
C ALA A 452 -9.10 -17.18 8.44
N ILE A 453 -7.77 -17.13 8.52
CA ILE A 453 -6.90 -16.47 7.52
C ILE A 453 -7.03 -17.14 6.16
N GLN A 454 -6.97 -18.47 6.09
CA GLN A 454 -7.13 -19.24 4.85
C GLN A 454 -8.48 -18.94 4.21
N PHE A 455 -9.57 -18.90 4.99
CA PHE A 455 -10.89 -18.55 4.47
C PHE A 455 -10.94 -17.14 3.86
N VAL A 456 -10.34 -16.14 4.54
CA VAL A 456 -10.25 -14.77 4.01
C VAL A 456 -9.37 -14.70 2.76
N LEU A 457 -8.27 -15.46 2.71
CA LEU A 457 -7.41 -15.53 1.53
C LEU A 457 -8.11 -16.19 0.35
N SER A 458 -8.92 -17.22 0.58
CA SER A 458 -9.76 -17.85 -0.44
C SER A 458 -10.79 -16.89 -1.00
N ILE A 459 -11.48 -16.10 -0.15
CA ILE A 459 -12.39 -15.04 -0.62
C ILE A 459 -11.63 -14.00 -1.44
N ARG A 460 -10.46 -13.57 -0.98
CA ARG A 460 -9.63 -12.59 -1.70
C ARG A 460 -9.22 -13.11 -3.08
N ASN A 461 -8.82 -14.37 -3.17
CA ASN A 461 -8.47 -15.01 -4.44
C ASN A 461 -9.69 -15.15 -5.37
N ALA A 462 -10.86 -15.49 -4.82
CA ALA A 462 -12.11 -15.52 -5.58
C ALA A 462 -12.47 -14.13 -6.15
N ILE A 463 -12.36 -13.07 -5.34
CA ILE A 463 -12.55 -11.68 -5.80
C ILE A 463 -11.56 -11.33 -6.90
N LEU A 464 -10.28 -11.68 -6.73
CA LEU A 464 -9.24 -11.42 -7.71
C LEU A 464 -9.51 -12.16 -9.04
N CYS A 465 -10.03 -13.38 -8.98
CA CYS A 465 -10.43 -14.18 -10.14
C CYS A 465 -11.64 -13.55 -10.88
N VAL A 466 -12.71 -13.21 -10.15
CA VAL A 466 -13.89 -12.54 -10.72
C VAL A 466 -13.48 -11.22 -11.36
N SER A 467 -12.67 -10.42 -10.66
CA SER A 467 -12.14 -9.16 -11.16
C SER A 467 -11.28 -9.29 -12.43
N LEU A 468 -10.46 -10.34 -12.51
CA LEU A 468 -9.63 -10.64 -13.68
C LEU A 468 -10.46 -11.04 -14.89
N SER A 469 -11.52 -11.81 -14.67
CA SER A 469 -12.33 -12.44 -15.72
C SER A 469 -13.52 -11.58 -16.16
N LEU A 470 -14.01 -10.68 -15.30
CA LEU A 470 -15.18 -9.83 -15.59
C LEU A 470 -15.04 -9.01 -16.89
N PRO A 471 -13.89 -8.38 -17.21
CA PRO A 471 -13.70 -7.69 -18.48
C PRO A 471 -13.76 -8.61 -19.70
N VAL A 472 -13.28 -9.86 -19.56
CA VAL A 472 -13.32 -10.85 -20.64
C VAL A 472 -14.77 -11.24 -20.92
N PHE A 473 -15.55 -11.56 -19.88
CA PHE A 473 -16.99 -11.84 -20.05
C PHE A 473 -17.78 -10.65 -20.58
N ALA A 474 -17.45 -9.42 -20.14
CA ALA A 474 -18.05 -8.21 -20.67
C ALA A 474 -17.76 -8.04 -22.16
N SER A 475 -16.50 -8.24 -22.59
CA SER A 475 -16.12 -8.18 -24.00
C SER A 475 -16.82 -9.26 -24.83
N MET A 476 -16.92 -10.49 -24.31
CA MET A 476 -17.61 -11.60 -24.96
C MET A 476 -19.07 -11.27 -25.19
N LEU A 477 -19.77 -10.76 -24.17
CA LEU A 477 -21.18 -10.40 -24.27
C LEU A 477 -21.40 -9.23 -25.25
N ALA A 478 -20.52 -8.23 -25.25
CA ALA A 478 -20.53 -7.15 -26.23
C ALA A 478 -20.35 -7.66 -27.67
N PHE A 479 -19.38 -8.56 -27.91
CA PHE A 479 -19.13 -9.12 -29.25
C PHE A 479 -20.24 -10.05 -29.73
N ILE A 480 -20.86 -10.84 -28.83
CA ILE A 480 -22.05 -11.63 -29.17
C ILE A 480 -23.17 -10.68 -29.64
N THR A 481 -23.44 -9.60 -28.91
CA THR A 481 -24.45 -8.63 -29.34
C THR A 481 -24.08 -7.89 -30.63
N TYR A 482 -22.80 -7.66 -30.88
CA TYR A 482 -22.31 -7.04 -32.12
C TYR A 482 -22.48 -7.99 -33.33
N ALA A 483 -22.17 -9.28 -33.16
CA ALA A 483 -22.38 -10.30 -34.19
C ALA A 483 -23.87 -10.50 -34.53
N LEU A 484 -24.75 -10.51 -33.53
CA LEU A 484 -26.19 -10.69 -33.71
C LEU A 484 -26.90 -9.48 -34.34
N THR A 485 -26.25 -8.31 -34.39
CA THR A 485 -26.84 -7.07 -34.89
C THR A 485 -26.44 -6.75 -36.34
N ASN A 486 -26.02 -7.76 -37.11
CA ASN A 486 -25.63 -7.67 -38.53
C ASN A 486 -24.48 -6.68 -38.82
N HIS A 487 -23.60 -6.44 -37.85
CA HIS A 487 -22.36 -5.71 -38.09
C HIS A 487 -21.26 -6.67 -38.58
N GLU A 488 -20.43 -6.23 -39.54
CA GLU A 488 -19.27 -7.01 -39.96
C GLU A 488 -18.21 -7.09 -38.84
N LEU A 489 -17.74 -8.31 -38.58
CA LEU A 489 -16.72 -8.62 -37.58
C LEU A 489 -15.32 -8.24 -38.08
N THR A 490 -15.07 -6.95 -38.25
CA THR A 490 -13.75 -6.46 -38.67
C THR A 490 -12.73 -6.52 -37.51
N PRO A 491 -11.46 -6.92 -37.76
CA PRO A 491 -10.47 -7.09 -36.69
C PRO A 491 -10.20 -5.81 -35.88
N ALA A 492 -10.17 -4.65 -36.55
CA ALA A 492 -9.82 -3.37 -35.95
C ALA A 492 -10.73 -2.98 -34.75
N PRO A 493 -12.06 -2.90 -34.87
CA PRO A 493 -12.96 -2.61 -33.74
C PRO A 493 -12.97 -3.68 -32.65
N ILE A 494 -12.81 -4.95 -33.01
CA ILE A 494 -12.87 -6.07 -32.06
C ILE A 494 -11.66 -6.04 -31.12
N PHE A 495 -10.44 -6.04 -31.67
CA PHE A 495 -9.23 -6.07 -30.86
C PHE A 495 -9.03 -4.80 -30.03
N SER A 496 -9.36 -3.63 -30.60
CA SER A 496 -9.30 -2.37 -29.84
C SER A 496 -10.34 -2.31 -28.73
N SER A 497 -11.57 -2.79 -28.94
CA SER A 497 -12.59 -2.89 -27.89
C SER A 497 -12.21 -3.86 -26.78
N LEU A 498 -11.62 -5.02 -27.13
CA LEU A 498 -11.13 -5.99 -26.14
C LEU A 498 -10.07 -5.35 -25.23
N ALA A 499 -9.13 -4.60 -25.82
CA ALA A 499 -8.13 -3.86 -25.05
C ALA A 499 -8.77 -2.77 -24.17
N LEU A 500 -9.75 -2.01 -24.69
CA LEU A 500 -10.51 -1.01 -23.90
C LEU A 500 -11.23 -1.65 -22.70
N PHE A 501 -11.91 -2.80 -22.88
CA PHE A 501 -12.52 -3.53 -21.76
C PHE A 501 -11.48 -3.91 -20.70
N ASN A 502 -10.30 -4.37 -21.10
CA ASN A 502 -9.22 -4.72 -20.16
C ASN A 502 -8.69 -3.52 -19.37
N THR A 503 -8.67 -2.30 -19.95
CA THR A 503 -8.24 -1.09 -19.22
C THR A 503 -9.16 -0.73 -18.04
N LEU A 504 -10.44 -1.09 -18.10
CA LEU A 504 -11.42 -0.85 -17.04
C LEU A 504 -11.15 -1.66 -15.76
N ARG A 505 -10.28 -2.69 -15.83
CA ARG A 505 -10.00 -3.57 -14.69
C ARG A 505 -9.36 -2.83 -13.51
N LEU A 506 -8.34 -2.01 -13.77
CA LEU A 506 -7.60 -1.31 -12.73
C LEU A 506 -8.52 -0.36 -11.93
N PRO A 507 -9.29 0.56 -12.55
CA PRO A 507 -10.16 1.47 -11.81
C PRO A 507 -11.25 0.71 -11.04
N LEU A 508 -11.84 -0.35 -11.60
CA LEU A 508 -12.87 -1.15 -10.90
C LEU A 508 -12.33 -1.84 -9.63
N ASN A 509 -11.04 -2.20 -9.61
CA ASN A 509 -10.42 -2.84 -8.46
C ASN A 509 -9.90 -1.85 -7.41
N MET A 510 -9.33 -0.75 -7.87
CA MET A 510 -8.68 0.22 -6.99
C MET A 510 -9.69 1.17 -6.34
N LEU A 511 -10.79 1.51 -7.03
CA LEU A 511 -11.76 2.48 -6.53
C LEU A 511 -12.35 2.09 -5.16
N PRO A 512 -12.82 0.85 -4.92
CA PRO A 512 -13.35 0.48 -3.60
C PRO A 512 -12.28 0.54 -2.50
N LEU A 513 -11.03 0.19 -2.82
CA LEU A 513 -9.91 0.27 -1.88
C LEU A 513 -9.63 1.72 -1.48
N VAL A 514 -9.57 2.62 -2.45
CA VAL A 514 -9.29 4.05 -2.23
C VAL A 514 -10.43 4.72 -1.46
N ILE A 515 -11.69 4.38 -1.74
CA ILE A 515 -12.83 4.86 -0.95
C ILE A 515 -12.68 4.47 0.53
N GLY A 516 -12.27 3.23 0.80
CA GLY A 516 -11.99 2.76 2.17
C GLY A 516 -10.87 3.56 2.83
N GLN A 517 -9.74 3.74 2.15
CA GLN A 517 -8.61 4.50 2.67
C GLN A 517 -8.94 5.97 2.95
N VAL A 518 -9.69 6.62 2.06
CA VAL A 518 -10.12 8.02 2.26
C VAL A 518 -11.09 8.13 3.43
N THR A 519 -11.99 7.15 3.61
CA THR A 519 -12.90 7.11 4.76
C THR A 519 -12.12 6.96 6.08
N ASP A 520 -11.14 6.05 6.10
CA ASP A 520 -10.27 5.85 7.27
C ASP A 520 -9.45 7.11 7.59
N ALA A 521 -8.87 7.76 6.56
CA ALA A 521 -8.14 9.01 6.71
C ALA A 521 -9.05 10.15 7.20
N TRP A 522 -10.30 10.22 6.73
CA TRP A 522 -11.27 11.20 7.23
C TRP A 522 -11.49 11.06 8.74
N THR A 523 -11.69 9.83 9.23
CA THR A 523 -11.84 9.59 10.67
C THR A 523 -10.56 9.93 11.45
N ALA A 524 -9.38 9.64 10.88
CA ALA A 524 -8.09 9.97 11.47
C ALA A 524 -7.88 11.49 11.58
N ILE A 525 -8.20 12.25 10.53
CA ILE A 525 -8.11 13.71 10.53
C ILE A 525 -9.02 14.31 11.61
N CYS A 526 -10.26 13.83 11.74
CA CYS A 526 -11.17 14.28 12.79
C CYS A 526 -10.59 14.04 14.19
N ARG A 527 -10.04 12.85 14.46
CA ARG A 527 -9.42 12.50 15.76
C ARG A 527 -8.18 13.32 16.05
N ILE A 528 -7.31 13.55 15.06
CA ILE A 528 -6.13 14.40 15.24
C ILE A 528 -6.55 15.85 15.47
N GLN A 529 -7.54 16.36 14.75
CA GLN A 529 -8.05 17.71 14.95
C GLN A 529 -8.60 17.91 16.38
N GLU A 530 -9.39 16.95 16.85
CA GLU A 530 -9.91 16.92 18.23
C GLU A 530 -8.78 16.96 19.27
N PHE A 531 -7.72 16.19 19.07
CA PHE A 531 -6.54 16.20 19.92
C PHE A 531 -5.78 17.54 19.88
N LEU A 532 -5.58 18.12 18.69
CA LEU A 532 -4.87 19.39 18.53
C LEU A 532 -5.61 20.56 19.18
N LEU A 533 -6.94 20.49 19.25
CA LEU A 533 -7.81 21.48 19.89
C LEU A 533 -7.98 21.27 21.40
N ALA A 534 -7.49 20.18 21.98
CA ALA A 534 -7.60 19.91 23.42
C ALA A 534 -6.91 20.97 24.28
N GLU A 535 -7.28 21.09 25.55
CA GLU A 535 -6.75 22.12 26.47
C GLU A 535 -5.22 21.99 26.68
N ASN A 536 -4.51 23.12 26.62
CA ASN A 536 -3.08 23.20 26.95
C ASN A 536 -2.86 23.32 28.46
N LYS A 537 -1.69 22.92 28.96
CA LYS A 537 -1.22 23.31 30.29
C LYS A 537 -1.13 24.84 30.33
N GLY A 538 -1.81 25.46 31.28
CA GLY A 538 -1.69 26.88 31.60
C GLY A 538 -0.29 27.24 32.08
#